data_AF-A0A090L7F6-F1
#
_entry.id   AF-A0A090L7F6-F1
#
_cell.length_a   1.000
_cell.length_b   1.000
_cell.length_c   1.000
_cell.angle_alpha   90.00
_cell.angle_beta   90.00
_cell.angle_gamma   90.00
#
_symmetry.space_group_name_H-M   'P 1'
#
loop_
_entity.id
_entity.type
_entity.pdbx_description
1 polymer ?
#
loop_
_entity_poly.entity_id
_entity_poly.type
_entity_poly.pdbx_seq_one_letter_code
_entity_poly.pdbx_strand_id
1 'polypeptide(L)'
;MIYGVWATVEFSKFIRFKSTDIDSDNMEGDKKKIELVGLRKTNLALQKMFLFDCFASMVYAIIILSFPGQILKFTLNKPGNLDSFHKLYCRYFGAYMLYSVIMSAAAVSLNPRQQKFYAIQRAITQTITFVIHIYGHWSLGIYSPNHITPFMISGFYITFILSIYFRVKSRDEESNDEEIEYFDDNEDDSTIDNVVNYEGKLKTN
;
A
#
# COMPACT_ATOMS: atom_id res chain seq x y z
N MET A 1 24.12 7.51 -3.10
CA MET A 1 23.90 6.54 -4.21
C MET A 1 22.98 5.37 -3.86
N ILE A 2 22.67 5.13 -2.57
CA ILE A 2 21.83 4.00 -2.10
C ILE A 2 20.34 4.19 -2.41
N TYR A 3 19.83 5.43 -2.38
CA TYR A 3 18.40 5.73 -2.59
C TYR A 3 17.88 5.50 -4.02
N GLY A 4 18.74 5.63 -5.04
CA GLY A 4 18.34 5.43 -6.45
C GLY A 4 18.21 3.95 -6.83
N VAL A 5 18.98 3.08 -6.17
CA VAL A 5 18.94 1.62 -6.38
C VAL A 5 17.61 1.04 -5.88
N TRP A 6 17.07 1.59 -4.81
CA TRP A 6 15.74 1.21 -4.30
C TRP A 6 14.65 1.46 -5.34
N ALA A 7 14.59 2.67 -5.92
CA ALA A 7 13.57 3.02 -6.91
C ALA A 7 13.66 2.17 -8.21
N THR A 8 14.87 1.87 -8.70
CA THR A 8 15.05 1.00 -9.89
C THR A 8 14.75 -0.47 -9.61
N VAL A 9 15.04 -0.97 -8.41
CA VAL A 9 14.65 -2.32 -7.98
C VAL A 9 13.13 -2.43 -7.89
N GLU A 10 12.46 -1.41 -7.37
CA GLU A 10 11.00 -1.43 -7.26
C GLU A 10 10.31 -1.29 -8.62
N PHE A 11 10.82 -0.44 -9.52
CA PHE A 11 10.31 -0.35 -10.89
C PHE A 11 10.49 -1.67 -11.66
N SER A 12 11.63 -2.33 -11.50
CA SER A 12 11.90 -3.63 -12.13
C SER A 12 10.97 -4.73 -11.60
N LYS A 13 10.71 -4.76 -10.29
CA LYS A 13 9.73 -5.70 -9.70
C LYS A 13 8.32 -5.42 -10.21
N PHE A 14 7.93 -4.15 -10.28
CA PHE A 14 6.61 -3.75 -10.77
C PHE A 14 6.35 -4.21 -12.22
N ILE A 15 7.33 -4.04 -13.12
CA ILE A 15 7.21 -4.51 -14.51
C ILE A 15 7.03 -6.02 -14.58
N ARG A 16 7.81 -6.79 -13.79
CA ARG A 16 7.69 -8.26 -13.75
C ARG A 16 6.34 -8.71 -13.23
N PHE A 17 5.84 -8.12 -12.15
CA PHE A 17 4.54 -8.50 -11.57
C PHE A 17 3.36 -8.22 -12.51
N LYS A 18 3.36 -7.06 -13.19
CA LYS A 18 2.32 -6.71 -14.17
C LYS A 18 2.28 -7.69 -15.35
N SER A 19 3.43 -8.24 -15.76
CA SER A 19 3.49 -9.20 -16.87
C SER A 19 2.94 -10.57 -16.49
N THR A 20 2.88 -10.93 -15.21
CA THR A 20 2.40 -12.24 -14.75
C THR A 20 0.89 -12.27 -14.50
N ASP A 21 0.30 -11.15 -14.07
CA ASP A 21 -1.15 -11.03 -13.84
C ASP A 21 -1.98 -11.07 -15.13
N ILE A 22 -1.41 -10.61 -16.27
CA ILE A 22 -2.12 -10.57 -17.56
C ILE A 22 -2.43 -11.99 -18.08
N ASP A 23 -1.65 -13.00 -17.69
CA ASP A 23 -1.86 -14.39 -18.12
C ASP A 23 -2.91 -15.13 -17.27
N SER A 24 -3.25 -14.65 -16.06
CA SER A 24 -4.16 -15.34 -15.12
C SER A 24 -5.62 -14.85 -15.13
N ASP A 25 -5.92 -13.72 -15.77
CA ASP A 25 -7.22 -13.01 -15.64
C ASP A 25 -8.28 -13.42 -16.69
N ASN A 26 -8.07 -14.50 -17.45
CA ASN A 26 -8.94 -14.93 -18.55
C ASN A 26 -10.06 -15.93 -18.17
N MET A 27 -10.26 -16.26 -16.89
CA MET A 27 -11.31 -17.21 -16.46
C MET A 27 -11.96 -16.76 -15.16
N GLU A 28 -12.98 -15.89 -15.20
CA GLU A 28 -14.10 -15.84 -14.22
C GLU A 28 -15.00 -14.62 -14.45
N GLY A 29 -15.93 -14.79 -15.39
CA GLY A 29 -17.15 -13.98 -15.47
C GLY A 29 -18.30 -14.87 -15.03
N ASP A 30 -18.93 -14.56 -13.89
CA ASP A 30 -20.40 -14.51 -13.76
C ASP A 30 -20.95 -14.42 -12.32
N LYS A 31 -20.12 -14.42 -11.26
CA LYS A 31 -20.61 -14.17 -9.87
C LYS A 31 -20.75 -12.68 -9.47
N LYS A 32 -20.33 -11.75 -10.35
CA LYS A 32 -19.94 -10.36 -10.03
C LYS A 32 -21.01 -9.41 -9.46
N LYS A 33 -22.33 -9.60 -9.60
CA LYS A 33 -23.29 -8.47 -9.47
C LYS A 33 -23.74 -8.08 -8.05
N ILE A 34 -23.66 -8.95 -7.04
CA ILE A 34 -24.17 -8.67 -5.68
C ILE A 34 -23.03 -8.30 -4.70
N GLU A 35 -21.87 -8.97 -4.78
CA GLU A 35 -20.61 -8.54 -4.13
C GLU A 35 -20.18 -7.13 -4.59
N LEU A 36 -20.46 -6.78 -5.86
CA LEU A 36 -20.05 -5.52 -6.47
C LEU A 36 -20.52 -4.28 -5.71
N VAL A 37 -21.55 -4.32 -4.85
CA VAL A 37 -22.06 -3.10 -4.19
C VAL A 37 -21.33 -2.80 -2.88
N GLY A 38 -21.08 -3.81 -2.05
CA GLY A 38 -20.27 -3.70 -0.83
C GLY A 38 -18.80 -3.51 -1.15
N LEU A 39 -18.28 -4.34 -2.07
CA LEU A 39 -16.91 -4.32 -2.54
C LEU A 39 -16.59 -3.00 -3.29
N ARG A 40 -17.55 -2.40 -4.00
CA ARG A 40 -17.35 -1.08 -4.66
C ARG A 40 -17.27 0.08 -3.66
N LYS A 41 -17.95 0.01 -2.52
CA LYS A 41 -17.91 1.09 -1.50
C LYS A 41 -16.60 1.05 -0.70
N THR A 42 -16.11 -0.14 -0.35
CA THR A 42 -14.79 -0.35 0.28
C THR A 42 -13.64 -0.11 -0.70
N ASN A 43 -13.77 -0.55 -1.95
CA ASN A 43 -12.83 -0.24 -3.04
C ASN A 43 -12.74 1.26 -3.27
N LEU A 44 -13.86 1.99 -3.34
CA LEU A 44 -13.83 3.44 -3.55
C LEU A 44 -13.21 4.21 -2.36
N ALA A 45 -13.39 3.75 -1.13
CA ALA A 45 -12.71 4.33 0.04
C ALA A 45 -11.18 4.11 -0.02
N LEU A 46 -10.75 2.89 -0.38
CA LEU A 46 -9.34 2.54 -0.51
C LEU A 46 -8.66 3.27 -1.68
N GLN A 47 -9.35 3.36 -2.82
CA GLN A 47 -8.92 4.16 -3.98
C GLN A 47 -8.73 5.63 -3.60
N LYS A 48 -9.66 6.21 -2.83
CA LYS A 48 -9.53 7.58 -2.31
C LYS A 48 -8.30 7.74 -1.42
N MET A 49 -7.95 6.74 -0.61
CA MET A 49 -6.75 6.78 0.23
C MET A 49 -5.46 6.75 -0.62
N PHE A 50 -5.37 5.87 -1.63
CA PHE A 50 -4.24 5.86 -2.57
C PHE A 50 -4.16 7.14 -3.40
N LEU A 51 -5.29 7.72 -3.80
CA LEU A 51 -5.33 9.01 -4.49
C LEU A 51 -4.88 10.15 -3.57
N PHE A 52 -5.26 10.13 -2.29
CA PHE A 52 -4.78 11.10 -1.31
C PHE A 52 -3.26 10.96 -1.08
N ASP A 53 -2.75 9.73 -1.00
CA ASP A 53 -1.32 9.45 -0.92
C ASP A 53 -0.54 10.00 -2.14
N CYS A 54 -1.10 9.79 -3.34
CA CYS A 54 -0.62 10.36 -4.59
C CYS A 54 -0.58 11.89 -4.53
N PHE A 55 -1.69 12.52 -4.13
CA PHE A 55 -1.81 13.97 -4.00
C PHE A 55 -0.80 14.54 -3.00
N ALA A 56 -0.70 13.96 -1.80
CA ALA A 56 0.23 14.40 -0.77
C ALA A 56 1.68 14.30 -1.25
N SER A 57 2.04 13.18 -1.89
CA SER A 57 3.36 12.96 -2.46
C SER A 57 3.68 13.93 -3.59
N MET A 58 2.68 14.27 -4.42
CA MET A 58 2.83 15.20 -5.54
C MET A 58 3.04 16.63 -5.05
N VAL A 59 2.23 17.10 -4.10
CA VAL A 59 2.39 18.42 -3.48
C VAL A 59 3.78 18.53 -2.85
N TYR A 60 4.21 17.49 -2.13
CA TYR A 60 5.53 17.46 -1.50
C TYR A 60 6.66 17.49 -2.54
N ALA A 61 6.55 16.73 -3.63
CA ALA A 61 7.52 16.73 -4.72
C ALA A 61 7.64 18.11 -5.40
N ILE A 62 6.51 18.77 -5.68
CA ILE A 62 6.47 20.11 -6.28
C ILE A 62 7.15 21.12 -5.36
N ILE A 63 6.77 21.15 -4.07
CA ILE A 63 7.34 22.10 -3.10
C ILE A 63 8.86 21.93 -3.02
N ILE A 64 9.36 20.69 -2.95
CA ILE A 64 10.79 20.40 -2.84
C ILE A 64 11.58 20.74 -4.11
N LEU A 65 11.01 20.45 -5.29
CA LEU A 65 11.66 20.76 -6.57
C LEU A 65 11.72 22.28 -6.80
N SER A 66 10.63 22.98 -6.53
CA SER A 66 10.49 24.42 -6.77
C SER A 66 11.26 25.27 -5.75
N PHE A 67 11.26 24.90 -4.46
CA PHE A 67 11.77 25.76 -3.38
C PHE A 67 12.81 25.11 -2.45
N PRO A 68 13.84 24.41 -2.97
CA PRO A 68 14.80 23.69 -2.13
C PRO A 68 15.56 24.61 -1.16
N GLY A 69 15.89 25.84 -1.59
CA GLY A 69 16.61 26.80 -0.76
C GLY A 69 15.81 27.31 0.43
N GLN A 70 14.50 27.51 0.27
CA GLN A 70 13.62 27.94 1.37
C GLN A 70 13.43 26.80 2.37
N ILE A 71 13.20 25.58 1.87
CA ILE A 71 13.04 24.39 2.72
C ILE A 71 14.29 24.15 3.54
N LEU A 72 15.48 24.19 2.92
CA LEU A 72 16.73 23.99 3.63
C LEU A 72 16.99 25.06 4.69
N LYS A 73 16.67 26.33 4.41
CA LYS A 73 16.78 27.42 5.38
C LYS A 73 15.79 27.31 6.53
N PHE A 74 14.57 26.82 6.25
CA PHE A 74 13.54 26.62 7.25
C PHE A 74 13.88 25.44 8.17
N THR A 75 14.43 24.37 7.59
CA THR A 75 14.68 23.10 8.27
C THR A 75 16.02 23.08 9.01
N LEU A 76 17.08 23.72 8.50
CA LEU A 76 18.42 23.67 9.10
C LEU A 76 18.76 24.91 9.91
N ASN A 77 19.48 24.72 11.02
CA ASN A 77 19.84 25.80 11.95
C ASN A 77 20.98 26.69 11.43
N LYS A 78 21.74 26.24 10.41
CA LYS A 78 22.90 26.95 9.84
C LYS A 78 22.64 27.42 8.40
N PRO A 79 21.94 28.55 8.18
CA PRO A 79 21.60 29.04 6.84
C PRO A 79 22.83 29.49 6.01
N GLY A 80 23.99 29.70 6.63
CA GLY A 80 25.21 30.22 5.98
C GLY A 80 26.07 29.22 5.20
N ASN A 81 25.87 27.90 5.37
CA ASN A 81 26.69 26.86 4.72
C ASN A 81 25.93 26.05 3.64
N LEU A 82 24.80 26.57 3.17
CA LEU A 82 23.98 25.89 2.17
C LEU A 82 24.58 25.99 0.77
N ASP A 83 25.53 25.09 0.51
CA ASP A 83 26.18 24.95 -0.79
C ASP A 83 25.20 24.44 -1.88
N SER A 84 25.55 24.67 -3.14
CA SER A 84 24.79 24.25 -4.33
C SER A 84 24.50 22.74 -4.33
N PHE A 85 25.39 21.92 -3.78
CA PHE A 85 25.16 20.48 -3.62
C PHE A 85 23.98 20.16 -2.71
N HIS A 86 23.78 20.88 -1.59
CA HIS A 86 22.64 20.66 -0.70
C HIS A 86 21.31 20.94 -1.41
N LYS A 87 21.26 22.01 -2.21
CA LYS A 87 20.08 22.37 -3.01
C LYS A 87 19.82 21.33 -4.10
N LEU A 88 20.88 20.81 -4.74
CA LEU A 88 20.79 19.76 -5.73
C LEU A 88 20.27 18.44 -5.12
N TYR A 89 20.81 18.02 -3.97
CA TYR A 89 20.32 16.81 -3.27
C TYR A 89 18.88 16.94 -2.81
N CYS A 90 18.48 18.12 -2.35
CA CYS A 90 17.08 18.41 -2.00
C CYS A 90 16.17 18.21 -3.23
N ARG A 91 16.56 18.73 -4.40
CA ARG A 91 15.80 18.50 -5.65
C ARG A 91 15.77 17.03 -6.07
N TYR A 92 16.88 16.30 -5.96
CA TYR A 92 16.90 14.87 -6.25
C TYR A 92 15.93 14.11 -5.35
N PHE A 93 15.87 14.45 -4.06
CA PHE A 93 14.89 13.87 -3.15
C PHE A 93 13.45 14.17 -3.59
N GLY A 94 13.15 15.40 -4.02
CA GLY A 94 11.85 15.74 -4.61
C GLY A 94 11.53 14.94 -5.88
N ALA A 95 12.52 14.72 -6.75
CA ALA A 95 12.36 13.88 -7.94
C ALA A 95 12.09 12.41 -7.58
N TYR A 96 12.74 11.87 -6.54
CA TYR A 96 12.45 10.53 -6.05
C TYR A 96 11.02 10.40 -5.50
N MET A 97 10.45 11.46 -4.94
CA MET A 97 9.05 11.44 -4.51
C MET A 97 8.05 11.32 -5.67
N LEU A 98 8.42 11.68 -6.90
CA LEU A 98 7.59 11.43 -8.09
C LEU A 98 7.38 9.95 -8.35
N TYR A 99 8.36 9.10 -8.00
CA TYR A 99 8.17 7.65 -8.07
C TYR A 99 6.99 7.22 -7.19
N SER A 100 6.89 7.81 -6.01
CA SER A 100 5.79 7.52 -5.09
C SER A 100 4.44 7.94 -5.67
N VAL A 101 4.37 9.12 -6.31
CA VAL A 101 3.17 9.60 -7.02
C VAL A 101 2.71 8.60 -8.07
N ILE A 102 3.63 8.14 -8.93
CA ILE A 102 3.32 7.19 -10.00
C ILE A 102 2.82 5.86 -9.41
N MET A 103 3.50 5.36 -8.37
CA MET A 103 3.14 4.08 -7.75
C MET A 103 1.83 4.16 -6.96
N SER A 104 1.56 5.24 -6.23
CA SER A 104 0.26 5.46 -5.55
C SER A 104 -0.88 5.53 -6.57
N ALA A 105 -0.67 6.20 -7.70
CA ALA A 105 -1.65 6.26 -8.79
C ALA A 105 -1.87 4.88 -9.43
N ALA A 106 -0.80 4.13 -9.67
CA ALA A 106 -0.88 2.78 -10.22
C ALA A 106 -1.58 1.81 -9.27
N ALA A 107 -1.32 1.91 -7.96
CA ALA A 107 -1.86 1.03 -6.93
C ALA A 107 -3.40 0.95 -6.93
N VAL A 108 -4.09 2.02 -7.36
CA VAL A 108 -5.56 2.07 -7.54
C VAL A 108 -6.06 0.93 -8.44
N SER A 109 -5.26 0.53 -9.43
CA SER A 109 -5.61 -0.47 -10.44
C SER A 109 -4.94 -1.83 -10.24
N LEU A 110 -4.14 -2.01 -9.17
CA LEU A 110 -3.40 -3.26 -8.92
C LEU A 110 -4.21 -4.25 -8.07
N ASN A 111 -3.79 -5.51 -8.11
CA ASN A 111 -4.36 -6.57 -7.27
C ASN A 111 -4.12 -6.32 -5.77
N PRO A 112 -5.02 -6.77 -4.86
CA PRO A 112 -4.91 -6.53 -3.41
C PRO A 112 -3.55 -6.93 -2.83
N ARG A 113 -2.99 -8.07 -3.27
CA ARG A 113 -1.65 -8.52 -2.90
C ARG A 113 -0.56 -7.49 -3.24
N GLN A 114 -0.62 -6.88 -4.42
CA GLN A 114 0.33 -5.86 -4.85
C GLN A 114 0.11 -4.52 -4.11
N GLN A 115 -1.14 -4.14 -3.85
CA GLN A 115 -1.47 -2.97 -3.03
C GLN A 115 -0.89 -3.10 -1.61
N LYS A 116 -0.95 -4.31 -1.03
CA LYS A 116 -0.39 -4.64 0.29
C LYS A 116 1.13 -4.50 0.30
N PHE A 117 1.80 -5.06 -0.71
CA PHE A 117 3.26 -4.93 -0.85
C PHE A 117 3.70 -3.47 -1.04
N TYR A 118 2.97 -2.71 -1.87
CA TYR A 118 3.24 -1.29 -2.03
C TYR A 118 3.06 -0.52 -0.72
N ALA A 119 1.95 -0.72 0.00
CA ALA A 119 1.67 -0.02 1.25
C ALA A 119 2.73 -0.31 2.34
N ILE A 120 3.19 -1.56 2.46
CA ILE A 120 4.23 -1.91 3.43
C ILE A 120 5.60 -1.33 3.04
N GLN A 121 5.97 -1.37 1.75
CA GLN A 121 7.20 -0.74 1.27
C GLN A 121 7.18 0.76 1.53
N ARG A 122 6.04 1.40 1.25
CA ARG A 122 5.82 2.83 1.51
C ARG A 122 5.96 3.17 3.00
N ALA A 123 5.38 2.36 3.88
CA ALA A 123 5.49 2.53 5.33
C ALA A 123 6.94 2.37 5.82
N ILE A 124 7.66 1.36 5.33
CA ILE A 124 9.07 1.12 5.67
C ILE A 124 9.94 2.32 5.25
N THR A 125 9.81 2.78 4.01
CA THR A 125 10.61 3.91 3.49
C THR A 125 10.34 5.20 4.27
N GLN A 126 9.07 5.47 4.59
CA GLN A 126 8.71 6.64 5.39
C GLN A 126 9.24 6.53 6.83
N THR A 127 9.19 5.33 7.43
CA THR A 127 9.71 5.06 8.78
C THR A 127 11.23 5.24 8.83
N ILE A 128 11.97 4.70 7.85
CA ILE A 128 13.42 4.89 7.75
C ILE A 128 13.75 6.38 7.66
N THR A 129 13.03 7.11 6.79
CA THR A 129 13.21 8.55 6.62
C THR A 129 12.94 9.28 7.94
N PHE A 130 11.86 8.93 8.64
CA PHE A 130 11.49 9.52 9.93
C PHE A 130 12.54 9.26 11.01
N VAL A 131 13.08 8.04 11.13
CA VAL A 131 14.16 7.70 12.07
C VAL A 131 15.44 8.49 11.78
N ILE A 132 15.80 8.67 10.50
CA ILE A 132 16.93 9.52 10.12
C ILE A 132 16.72 10.97 10.60
N HIS A 133 15.48 11.49 10.53
CA HIS A 133 15.17 12.83 11.02
C HIS A 133 15.21 12.91 12.56
N ILE A 134 14.75 11.88 13.28
CA ILE A 134 14.93 11.80 14.75
C ILE A 134 16.42 11.90 15.09
N TYR A 135 17.25 11.08 14.44
CA TYR A 135 18.68 11.08 14.70
C TYR A 135 19.31 12.45 14.40
N GLY A 136 18.97 13.05 13.26
CA GLY A 136 19.45 14.40 12.92
C GLY A 136 19.02 15.47 13.93
N HIS A 137 17.82 15.36 14.51
CA HIS A 137 17.32 16.32 15.49
C HIS A 137 18.01 16.19 16.84
N TRP A 138 17.97 14.98 17.42
CA TRP A 138 18.37 14.73 18.80
C TRP A 138 19.86 14.44 18.97
N SER A 139 20.48 13.77 17.99
CA SER A 139 21.91 13.41 18.08
C SER A 139 22.82 14.47 17.48
N LEU A 140 22.46 15.06 16.35
CA LEU A 140 23.33 15.99 15.61
C LEU A 140 22.96 17.48 15.80
N GLY A 141 21.76 17.80 16.30
CA GLY A 141 21.33 19.19 16.52
C GLY A 141 21.33 20.06 15.25
N ILE A 142 21.23 19.45 14.07
CA ILE A 142 21.37 20.15 12.77
C ILE A 142 20.08 20.89 12.37
N TYR A 143 18.94 20.49 12.93
CA TYR A 143 17.65 21.05 12.57
C TYR A 143 17.30 22.30 13.39
N SER A 144 16.68 23.26 12.71
CA SER A 144 16.02 24.43 13.32
C SER A 144 14.75 23.98 14.05
N PRO A 145 14.32 24.61 15.15
CA PRO A 145 13.06 24.29 15.83
C PRO A 145 11.84 24.22 14.89
N ASN A 146 11.86 24.98 13.81
CA ASN A 146 10.81 25.03 12.79
C ASN A 146 10.56 23.69 12.08
N HIS A 147 11.51 22.75 12.09
CA HIS A 147 11.32 21.43 11.50
C HIS A 147 10.36 20.50 12.30
N ILE A 148 9.97 20.88 13.53
CA ILE A 148 9.13 20.01 14.38
C ILE A 148 7.74 19.78 13.78
N THR A 149 7.15 20.79 13.14
CA THR A 149 5.84 20.69 12.50
C THR A 149 5.84 19.71 11.33
N PRO A 150 6.73 19.83 10.31
CA PRO A 150 6.81 18.83 9.24
C PRO A 150 7.25 17.45 9.76
N PHE A 151 8.02 17.39 10.85
CA PHE A 151 8.35 16.14 11.52
C PHE A 151 7.11 15.43 12.08
N MET A 152 6.24 16.14 12.82
CA MET A 152 4.98 15.58 13.33
C MET A 152 4.03 15.16 12.20
N ILE A 153 3.91 15.97 11.14
CA ILE A 153 3.11 15.62 9.95
C ILE A 153 3.61 14.32 9.32
N SER A 154 4.93 14.13 9.21
CA SER A 154 5.53 12.89 8.72
C SER A 154 5.17 11.68 9.58
N GLY A 155 5.14 11.83 10.92
CA GLY A 155 4.70 10.79 11.84
C GLY A 155 3.24 10.38 11.61
N PHE A 156 2.33 11.36 11.51
CA PHE A 156 0.92 11.08 11.17
C PHE A 156 0.78 10.43 9.80
N TYR A 157 1.58 10.84 8.83
CA TYR A 157 1.55 10.25 7.50
C TYR A 157 1.96 8.76 7.51
N ILE A 158 2.91 8.34 8.36
CA ILE A 158 3.22 6.91 8.55
C ILE A 158 1.97 6.15 9.03
N THR A 159 1.27 6.69 10.03
CA THR A 159 0.05 6.05 10.55
C THR A 159 -1.05 5.96 9.49
N PHE A 160 -1.15 6.96 8.62
CA PHE A 160 -2.04 6.94 7.48
C PHE A 160 -1.68 5.82 6.49
N ILE A 161 -0.40 5.66 6.11
CA ILE A 161 0.02 4.55 5.22
C ILE A 161 -0.24 3.18 5.87
N LEU A 162 0.00 3.04 7.17
CA LEU A 162 -0.31 1.81 7.89
C LEU A 162 -1.82 1.53 7.89
N SER A 163 -2.66 2.55 7.98
CA SER A 163 -4.12 2.38 7.87
C SER A 163 -4.53 1.84 6.50
N ILE A 164 -3.86 2.26 5.41
CA ILE A 164 -4.05 1.69 4.07
C ILE A 164 -3.67 0.21 4.09
N TYR A 165 -2.50 -0.14 4.63
CA TYR A 165 -2.03 -1.52 4.72
C TYR A 165 -3.03 -2.42 5.44
N PHE A 166 -3.49 -2.03 6.64
CA PHE A 166 -4.46 -2.84 7.39
C PHE A 166 -5.79 -2.97 6.65
N ARG A 167 -6.23 -1.92 5.96
CA ARG A 167 -7.47 -1.96 5.19
C ARG A 167 -7.38 -2.82 3.93
N VAL A 168 -6.22 -2.89 3.28
CA VAL A 168 -5.95 -3.86 2.20
C VAL A 168 -5.91 -5.28 2.76
N LYS A 169 -5.24 -5.47 3.90
CA LYS A 169 -5.10 -6.79 4.53
C LYS A 169 -6.45 -7.38 4.94
N SER A 170 -7.32 -6.62 5.62
CA SER A 170 -8.64 -7.11 6.02
C SER A 170 -9.50 -7.54 4.84
N ARG A 171 -9.39 -6.84 3.70
CA ARG A 171 -10.11 -7.20 2.48
C ARG A 171 -9.60 -8.51 1.85
N ASP A 172 -8.29 -8.74 1.90
CA ASP A 172 -7.65 -9.96 1.40
C ASP A 172 -8.05 -11.18 2.26
N GLU A 173 -8.27 -10.97 3.56
CA GLU A 173 -8.75 -12.01 4.49
C GLU A 173 -10.25 -12.29 4.30
N GLU A 174 -11.10 -11.26 4.20
CA GLU A 174 -12.54 -11.39 3.93
C GLU A 174 -12.82 -12.18 2.63
N SER A 175 -12.06 -11.94 1.55
CA SER A 175 -12.24 -12.68 0.30
C SER A 175 -11.85 -14.16 0.38
N ASN A 176 -10.89 -14.52 1.25
CA ASN A 176 -10.47 -15.91 1.42
C ASN A 176 -11.46 -16.70 2.28
N ASP A 177 -12.05 -16.05 3.30
CA ASP A 177 -13.04 -16.69 4.18
C ASP A 177 -14.36 -16.98 3.43
N GLU A 178 -14.80 -16.06 2.56
CA GLU A 178 -15.98 -16.27 1.71
C GLU A 178 -15.76 -17.43 0.70
N GLU A 179 -14.57 -17.55 0.10
CA GLU A 179 -14.26 -18.68 -0.78
C GLU A 179 -14.34 -20.03 -0.05
N ILE A 180 -13.84 -20.13 1.19
CA ILE A 180 -13.85 -21.38 1.97
C ILE A 180 -15.27 -21.81 2.34
N GLU A 181 -16.15 -20.87 2.72
CA GLU A 181 -17.54 -21.16 3.07
C GLU A 181 -18.35 -21.69 1.86
N TYR A 182 -18.07 -21.22 0.65
CA TYR A 182 -18.69 -21.73 -0.59
C TYR A 182 -18.20 -23.13 -1.01
N PHE A 183 -17.01 -23.55 -0.59
CA PHE A 183 -16.48 -24.89 -0.89
C PHE A 183 -17.00 -25.95 0.09
N ASP A 184 -17.26 -25.61 1.35
CA ASP A 184 -17.75 -26.54 2.38
C ASP A 184 -19.22 -26.96 2.13
N ASP A 185 -20.04 -26.09 1.52
CA ASP A 185 -21.43 -26.39 1.17
C ASP A 185 -21.61 -27.29 -0.08
N ASN A 186 -20.53 -27.71 -0.75
CA ASN A 186 -20.59 -28.53 -1.97
C ASN A 186 -20.06 -29.98 -1.81
N GLU A 187 -19.68 -30.41 -0.60
CA GLU A 187 -19.30 -31.80 -0.30
C GLU A 187 -20.38 -32.54 0.51
N ASP A 188 -21.60 -32.68 -0.01
CA ASP A 188 -22.52 -33.72 0.50
C ASP A 188 -23.56 -34.17 -0.53
N ASP A 189 -23.14 -34.76 -1.66
CA ASP A 189 -23.98 -35.74 -2.37
C ASP A 189 -23.15 -36.66 -3.28
N SER A 190 -22.42 -37.61 -2.71
CA SER A 190 -22.18 -38.89 -3.40
C SER A 190 -21.81 -40.00 -2.42
N THR A 191 -22.81 -40.79 -2.02
CA THR A 191 -22.55 -42.16 -1.58
C THR A 191 -23.58 -43.09 -2.21
N ILE A 192 -23.16 -43.76 -3.28
CA ILE A 192 -23.82 -44.91 -3.88
C ILE A 192 -23.10 -46.17 -3.36
N ASP A 193 -23.77 -47.05 -2.59
CA ASP A 193 -24.11 -48.42 -3.04
C ASP A 193 -24.63 -49.39 -1.93
N ASN A 194 -25.80 -49.97 -2.22
CA ASN A 194 -26.24 -51.37 -2.15
C ASN A 194 -26.46 -52.18 -0.84
N VAL A 195 -27.76 -52.49 -0.65
CA VAL A 195 -28.41 -53.82 -0.45
C VAL A 195 -27.98 -54.71 0.73
N VAL A 196 -28.88 -54.89 1.72
CA VAL A 196 -29.35 -56.23 2.19
C VAL A 196 -30.81 -56.13 2.69
N ASN A 197 -31.67 -56.99 2.14
CA ASN A 197 -33.06 -57.27 2.49
C ASN A 197 -33.12 -58.33 3.61
N TYR A 198 -33.92 -58.13 4.68
CA TYR A 198 -34.61 -59.22 5.39
C TYR A 198 -35.86 -58.72 6.16
N GLU A 199 -37.00 -59.29 5.75
CA GLU A 199 -38.22 -59.66 6.48
C GLU A 199 -38.53 -59.09 7.88
N GLY A 200 -39.69 -58.41 7.95
CA GLY A 200 -40.81 -58.88 8.78
C GLY A 200 -40.79 -58.64 10.30
N LYS A 201 -41.55 -57.64 10.76
CA LYS A 201 -42.65 -57.86 11.74
C LYS A 201 -43.49 -56.60 11.96
N LEU A 202 -44.78 -56.75 11.65
CA LEU A 202 -45.89 -55.94 12.16
C LEU A 202 -45.85 -55.82 13.68
N LYS A 203 -46.20 -54.65 14.21
CA LYS A 203 -47.24 -54.51 15.25
C LYS A 203 -47.72 -53.07 15.36
N THR A 204 -49.02 -52.92 15.11
CA THR A 204 -49.89 -51.84 15.55
C THR A 204 -50.10 -51.89 17.06
N ASN A 205 -50.09 -50.72 17.71
CA ASN A 205 -51.24 -50.15 18.43
C ASN A 205 -50.91 -48.72 18.84
#